data_AF-A0A645JCP3-F1
#
_entry.id   AF-A0A645JCP3-F1
#
_cell.length_a   1.000
_cell.length_b   1.000
_cell.length_c   1.000
_cell.angle_alpha   90.00
_cell.angle_beta   90.00
_cell.angle_gamma   90.00
#
_symmetry.space_group_name_H-M   'P 1'
#
loop_
_entity.id
_entity.type
_entity.pdbx_description
1 polymer ?
#
loop_
_entity_poly.entity_id
_entity_poly.type
_entity_poly.pdbx_seq_one_letter_code
_entity_poly.pdbx_strand_id
1 'polypeptide(L)'
;MISEGRITGFVNHTEQWDANRKRYNLKRFSEEVNRVTQLGDYIAMPVPRMRGVNVFWSGERFMLRAETEGEPERVSVQVFSPGPGGGLINTGYSTDLADTGQRTAADAELWTGSLWDPAMINKWGRREPEELSFRFTAYYPEGVTKIHTAAAIIDSERDYWQFHRLW
;
A
#
# COMPACT_ATOMS: atom_id res chain seq x y z
N MET A 1 -20.07 16.40 -20.54
CA MET A 1 -20.58 15.95 -19.24
C MET A 1 -19.38 15.98 -18.31
N ILE A 2 -19.40 16.83 -17.28
CA ILE A 2 -18.28 16.89 -16.31
C ILE A 2 -18.40 15.61 -15.47
N SER A 3 -17.35 14.80 -15.44
CA SER A 3 -17.31 13.59 -14.59
C SER A 3 -17.52 14.01 -13.13
N GLU A 4 -18.35 13.29 -12.37
CA GLU A 4 -18.59 13.57 -10.94
C GLU A 4 -17.36 13.33 -10.05
N GLY A 5 -16.22 13.00 -10.64
CA GLY A 5 -14.98 12.69 -9.96
C GLY A 5 -14.88 11.22 -9.56
N ARG A 6 -13.69 10.64 -9.72
CA ARG A 6 -13.36 9.28 -9.28
C ARG A 6 -11.91 9.25 -8.81
N ILE A 7 -11.62 8.40 -7.82
CA ILE A 7 -10.24 8.06 -7.43
C ILE A 7 -10.10 6.55 -7.27
N THR A 8 -8.99 6.01 -7.76
CA THR A 8 -8.52 4.65 -7.44
C THR A 8 -7.09 4.73 -6.95
N GLY A 9 -6.84 4.25 -5.73
CA GLY A 9 -5.54 4.33 -5.06
C GLY A 9 -4.81 2.99 -5.04
N PHE A 10 -3.49 3.03 -5.17
CA PHE A 10 -2.62 1.86 -5.23
C PHE A 10 -1.43 2.05 -4.29
N VAL A 11 -1.13 0.99 -3.52
CA VAL A 11 0.03 0.91 -2.64
C VAL A 11 0.95 -0.16 -3.21
N ASN A 12 2.16 0.24 -3.56
CA ASN A 12 3.14 -0.62 -4.23
C ASN A 12 4.44 -0.66 -3.44
N HIS A 13 5.21 -1.72 -3.66
CA HIS A 13 6.59 -1.81 -3.22
C HIS A 13 7.49 -0.86 -4.01
N THR A 14 8.69 -0.60 -3.51
CA THR A 14 9.78 -0.15 -4.40
C THR A 14 10.15 -1.29 -5.36
N GLU A 15 10.78 -0.97 -6.49
CA GLU A 15 11.23 -1.98 -7.46
C GLU A 15 12.11 -3.05 -6.81
N GLN A 16 13.04 -2.62 -5.95
CA GLN A 16 13.93 -3.53 -5.23
C GLN A 16 13.15 -4.45 -4.29
N TRP A 17 12.17 -3.93 -3.53
CA TRP A 17 11.38 -4.74 -2.61
C TRP A 17 10.44 -5.70 -3.34
N ASP A 18 9.85 -5.30 -4.47
CA ASP A 18 9.06 -6.23 -5.29
C ASP A 18 9.94 -7.34 -5.88
N ALA A 19 11.14 -7.01 -6.37
CA ALA A 19 12.10 -8.01 -6.83
C ALA A 19 12.50 -8.99 -5.70
N ASN A 20 12.68 -8.50 -4.47
CA ASN A 20 12.94 -9.33 -3.30
C ASN A 20 11.77 -10.27 -2.98
N ARG A 21 10.55 -9.75 -3.01
CA ARG A 21 9.30 -10.51 -2.82
C ARG A 21 9.17 -11.65 -3.82
N LYS A 22 9.36 -11.36 -5.10
CA LYS A 22 9.34 -12.35 -6.19
C LYS A 22 10.40 -13.44 -5.99
N ARG A 23 11.65 -13.06 -5.68
CA ARG A 23 12.74 -14.02 -5.41
C ARG A 23 12.47 -14.87 -4.17
N TYR A 24 11.94 -14.27 -3.11
CA TYR A 24 11.53 -14.98 -1.90
C TYR A 24 10.47 -16.03 -2.21
N ASN A 25 9.41 -15.65 -2.93
CA ASN A 25 8.33 -16.59 -3.27
C ASN A 25 8.84 -17.73 -4.15
N LEU A 26 9.62 -17.43 -5.21
CA LEU A 26 10.19 -18.42 -6.10
C LEU A 26 11.09 -19.42 -5.36
N LYS A 27 11.94 -18.95 -4.45
CA LYS A 27 12.83 -19.85 -3.70
C LYS A 27 12.08 -20.76 -2.72
N ARG A 28 11.04 -20.24 -2.07
CA ARG A 28 10.34 -20.94 -0.98
C ARG A 28 9.21 -21.82 -1.47
N PHE A 29 8.56 -21.43 -2.56
CA PHE A 29 7.30 -22.03 -3.04
C PHE A 29 7.30 -22.35 -4.53
N SER A 30 8.38 -22.02 -5.26
CA SER A 30 8.47 -22.22 -6.71
C SER A 30 7.39 -21.46 -7.51
N GLU A 31 6.86 -20.38 -6.95
CA GLU A 31 5.83 -19.51 -7.56
C GLU A 31 6.22 -18.05 -7.32
N GLU A 32 6.00 -17.16 -8.29
CA GLU A 32 6.30 -15.72 -8.13
C GLU A 32 5.23 -14.98 -7.33
N VAL A 33 3.96 -15.39 -7.49
CA VAL A 33 2.74 -14.80 -6.93
C VAL A 33 2.60 -13.30 -7.24
N ASN A 34 1.78 -12.93 -8.23
CA ASN A 34 1.53 -11.53 -8.59
C ASN A 34 0.04 -11.14 -8.42
N ARG A 35 -0.54 -11.52 -7.28
CA ARG A 35 -1.94 -11.26 -6.93
C ARG A 35 -2.05 -10.63 -5.54
N VAL A 36 -3.13 -9.89 -5.32
CA VAL A 36 -3.53 -9.37 -4.00
C VAL A 36 -3.93 -10.54 -3.11
N THR A 37 -3.55 -10.48 -1.84
CA THR A 37 -3.91 -11.47 -0.81
C THR A 37 -4.79 -10.82 0.25
N GLN A 38 -5.87 -11.49 0.65
CA GLN A 38 -6.72 -11.07 1.76
C GLN A 38 -6.06 -11.48 3.09
N LEU A 39 -6.18 -10.64 4.13
CA LEU A 39 -5.54 -10.93 5.42
C LEU A 39 -5.94 -12.28 6.01
N GLY A 40 -7.23 -12.65 5.92
CA GLY A 40 -7.73 -13.93 6.42
C GLY A 40 -7.06 -15.14 5.74
N ASP A 41 -6.97 -15.12 4.40
CA ASP A 41 -6.30 -16.16 3.63
C ASP A 41 -4.79 -16.20 3.93
N TYR A 42 -4.17 -15.03 4.09
CA TYR A 42 -2.75 -14.92 4.42
C TYR A 42 -2.44 -15.57 5.78
N ILE A 43 -3.21 -15.24 6.82
CA ILE A 43 -3.00 -15.79 8.16
C ILE A 43 -3.25 -17.31 8.19
N ALA A 44 -4.18 -17.81 7.38
CA ALA A 44 -4.47 -19.24 7.25
C ALA A 44 -3.35 -20.05 6.57
N MET A 45 -2.41 -19.41 5.86
CA MET A 45 -1.27 -20.10 5.25
C MET A 45 -0.28 -20.57 6.33
N PRO A 46 0.33 -21.77 6.16
CA PRO A 46 1.42 -22.20 7.01
C PRO A 46 2.64 -21.28 6.85
N VAL A 47 3.41 -21.17 7.93
CA VAL A 47 4.69 -20.46 7.96
C VAL A 47 5.79 -21.36 7.36
N PRO A 48 6.66 -20.88 6.46
CA PRO A 48 6.71 -19.52 5.91
C PRO A 48 5.59 -19.25 4.91
N ARG A 49 5.10 -18.00 4.83
CA ARG A 49 3.95 -17.64 3.99
C ARG A 49 4.33 -17.09 2.62
N MET A 50 3.52 -17.39 1.60
CA MET A 50 3.60 -16.76 0.27
C MET A 50 3.16 -15.30 0.33
N ARG A 51 3.90 -14.40 -0.32
CA ARG A 51 3.68 -12.94 -0.21
C ARG A 51 3.09 -12.36 -1.48
N GLY A 52 1.82 -11.96 -1.44
CA GLY A 52 1.16 -11.25 -2.53
C GLY A 52 1.69 -9.82 -2.74
N VAL A 53 1.20 -9.15 -3.78
CA VAL A 53 1.65 -7.79 -4.18
C VAL A 53 1.32 -6.70 -3.16
N ASN A 54 0.47 -7.01 -2.18
CA ASN A 54 0.10 -6.13 -1.08
C ASN A 54 0.69 -6.57 0.27
N VAL A 55 1.70 -7.46 0.28
CA VAL A 55 2.30 -8.01 1.51
C VAL A 55 3.72 -7.47 1.69
N PHE A 56 3.88 -6.53 2.63
CA PHE A 56 5.08 -5.74 2.88
C PHE A 56 5.81 -6.21 4.14
N TRP A 57 7.13 -6.13 4.12
CA TRP A 57 7.97 -6.20 5.30
C TRP A 57 7.88 -4.90 6.09
N SER A 58 7.99 -5.00 7.42
CA SER A 58 7.94 -3.83 8.29
C SER A 58 9.09 -2.87 7.98
N GLY A 59 8.80 -1.59 7.82
CA GLY A 59 9.80 -0.56 7.47
C GLY A 59 10.07 -0.39 5.97
N GLU A 60 9.38 -1.12 5.10
CA GLU A 60 9.35 -0.81 3.67
C GLU A 60 8.84 0.62 3.40
N ARG A 61 9.38 1.24 2.34
CA ARG A 61 8.80 2.46 1.77
C ARG A 61 7.58 2.09 0.95
N PHE A 62 6.46 2.75 1.20
CA PHE A 62 5.26 2.59 0.40
C PHE A 62 5.32 3.53 -0.81
N MET A 63 5.24 2.97 -2.01
CA MET A 63 5.10 3.73 -3.24
C MET A 63 3.62 3.91 -3.54
N LEU A 64 3.16 5.15 -3.59
CA LEU A 64 1.75 5.48 -3.67
C LEU A 64 1.43 6.01 -5.08
N ARG A 65 0.36 5.50 -5.66
CA ARG A 65 -0.19 5.98 -6.94
C ARG A 65 -1.69 6.16 -6.80
N ALA A 66 -2.23 7.18 -7.46
CA ALA A 66 -3.66 7.30 -7.66
C ALA A 66 -3.99 7.61 -9.12
N GLU A 67 -5.14 7.12 -9.55
CA GLU A 67 -5.76 7.44 -10.82
C GLU A 67 -7.04 8.21 -10.54
N THR A 68 -7.20 9.38 -11.15
CA THR A 68 -8.37 10.23 -10.94
C THR A 68 -9.07 10.63 -12.23
N GLU A 69 -10.38 10.82 -12.14
CA GLU A 69 -11.19 11.49 -13.16
C GLU A 69 -11.76 12.78 -12.57
N GLY A 70 -12.11 13.75 -13.41
CA GLY A 70 -12.84 14.97 -13.01
C GLY A 70 -11.98 16.12 -12.45
N GLU A 71 -10.68 16.15 -12.73
CA GLU A 71 -9.76 17.26 -12.41
C GLU A 71 -9.74 17.67 -10.92
N PRO A 72 -9.26 16.80 -10.00
CA PRO A 72 -9.09 17.17 -8.61
C PRO A 72 -7.96 18.18 -8.41
N GLU A 73 -8.15 19.10 -7.45
CA GLU A 73 -7.15 20.11 -7.06
C GLU A 73 -6.02 19.51 -6.20
N ARG A 74 -6.30 18.41 -5.49
CA ARG A 74 -5.36 17.75 -4.58
C ARG A 74 -5.70 16.27 -4.40
N VAL A 75 -4.67 15.43 -4.25
CA VAL A 75 -4.82 14.05 -3.77
C VAL A 75 -3.96 13.83 -2.54
N SER A 76 -4.54 13.29 -1.47
CA SER A 76 -3.82 12.94 -0.24
C SER A 76 -4.03 11.48 0.15
N VAL A 77 -3.10 10.94 0.93
CA VAL A 77 -3.16 9.58 1.46
C VAL A 77 -2.93 9.63 2.97
N GLN A 78 -3.78 8.93 3.71
CA GLN A 78 -3.67 8.75 5.16
C GLN A 78 -3.63 7.26 5.52
N VAL A 79 -2.77 6.89 6.46
CA VAL A 79 -2.60 5.49 6.91
C VAL A 79 -3.35 5.25 8.21
N PHE A 80 -4.14 4.18 8.22
CA PHE A 80 -4.89 3.72 9.38
C PHE A 80 -4.45 2.30 9.75
N SER A 81 -4.43 2.00 11.04
CA SER A 81 -4.22 0.66 11.57
C SER A 81 -5.51 0.14 12.23
N PRO A 82 -5.64 -1.18 12.45
CA PRO A 82 -6.71 -1.72 13.27
C PRO A 82 -6.59 -1.20 14.71
N GLY A 83 -7.73 -0.86 15.30
CA GLY A 83 -7.85 -0.42 16.68
C GLY A 83 -8.49 -1.48 17.58
N PRO A 84 -8.43 -1.28 18.91
CA PRO A 84 -9.20 -2.09 19.85
C PRO A 84 -10.69 -2.06 19.47
N GLY A 85 -11.31 -3.22 19.29
CA GLY A 85 -12.72 -3.33 18.91
C GLY A 85 -13.01 -3.29 17.40
N GLY A 86 -11.98 -3.39 16.55
CA GLY A 86 -12.15 -3.54 15.09
C GLY A 86 -12.37 -2.25 14.29
N GLY A 87 -12.35 -1.09 14.95
CA GLY A 87 -12.35 0.21 14.27
C GLY A 87 -10.98 0.55 13.66
N LEU A 88 -10.93 1.57 12.80
CA LEU A 88 -9.67 2.10 12.26
C LEU A 88 -9.14 3.25 13.13
N ILE A 89 -7.85 3.21 13.44
CA ILE A 89 -7.13 4.28 14.16
C ILE A 89 -6.19 4.98 13.20
N ASN A 90 -6.25 6.31 13.18
CA ASN A 90 -5.30 7.12 12.42
C ASN A 90 -3.89 6.95 13.01
N THR A 91 -2.95 6.52 12.18
CA THR A 91 -1.57 6.29 12.60
C THR A 91 -0.73 7.58 12.71
N GLY A 92 -1.25 8.70 12.20
CA GLY A 92 -0.55 9.98 12.06
C GLY A 92 0.31 10.10 10.80
N TYR A 93 0.47 9.03 10.02
CA TYR A 93 1.21 9.09 8.76
C TYR A 93 0.32 9.46 7.59
N SER A 94 0.76 10.46 6.84
CA SER A 94 0.08 10.94 5.64
C SER A 94 1.04 11.59 4.66
N THR A 95 0.65 11.66 3.40
CA THR A 95 1.35 12.45 2.38
C THR A 95 0.36 12.96 1.34
N ASP A 96 0.73 14.05 0.68
CA ASP A 96 0.09 14.44 -0.58
C ASP A 96 0.77 13.72 -1.75
N LEU A 97 0.00 13.48 -2.82
CA LEU A 97 0.52 12.99 -4.09
C LEU A 97 0.74 14.16 -5.03
N ALA A 98 1.79 14.07 -5.84
CA ALA A 98 2.07 15.01 -6.92
C ALA A 98 1.39 14.54 -8.20
N ASP A 99 0.70 15.46 -8.89
CA ASP A 99 0.29 15.26 -10.26
C ASP A 99 1.53 15.06 -11.15
N THR A 100 1.51 14.01 -11.96
CA THR A 100 2.60 13.70 -12.89
C THR A 100 2.46 14.44 -14.22
N GLY A 101 1.30 15.05 -14.48
CA GLY A 101 0.92 15.58 -15.79
C GLY A 101 0.68 14.49 -16.83
N GLN A 102 0.69 13.22 -16.43
CA GLN A 102 0.45 12.07 -17.30
C GLN A 102 -0.96 11.54 -17.11
N ARG A 103 -1.45 10.84 -18.13
CA ARG A 103 -2.74 10.15 -18.10
C ARG A 103 -2.61 8.68 -18.45
N THR A 104 -3.52 7.86 -17.93
CA THR A 104 -3.63 6.44 -18.31
C THR A 104 -4.24 6.29 -19.70
N ALA A 105 -4.23 5.06 -20.24
CA ALA A 105 -4.92 4.74 -21.49
C ALA A 105 -6.44 4.97 -21.42
N ALA A 106 -7.02 4.99 -20.20
CA ALA A 106 -8.41 5.31 -19.94
C ALA A 106 -8.65 6.81 -19.65
N ASP A 107 -7.67 7.67 -19.97
CA ASP A 107 -7.70 9.13 -19.77
C ASP A 107 -7.85 9.59 -18.31
N ALA A 108 -7.46 8.74 -17.36
CA ALA A 108 -7.40 9.12 -15.94
C ALA A 108 -6.07 9.81 -15.62
N GLU A 109 -6.10 10.89 -14.86
CA GLU A 109 -4.91 11.60 -14.38
C GLU A 109 -4.10 10.77 -13.39
N LEU A 110 -2.78 10.84 -13.50
CA LEU A 110 -1.85 10.06 -12.70
C LEU A 110 -1.18 10.89 -11.63
N TRP A 111 -1.33 10.41 -10.39
CA TRP A 111 -0.75 11.02 -9.20
C TRP A 111 0.21 10.04 -8.54
N THR A 112 1.34 10.53 -8.04
CA THR A 112 2.35 9.68 -7.40
C THR A 112 2.95 10.31 -6.15
N GLY A 113 3.43 9.46 -5.25
CA GLY A 113 4.11 9.87 -4.04
C GLY A 113 4.73 8.67 -3.35
N SER A 114 5.32 8.90 -2.19
CA SER A 114 5.78 7.81 -1.35
C SER A 114 5.66 8.18 0.12
N LEU A 115 5.56 7.16 0.97
CA LEU A 115 5.45 7.33 2.40
C LEU A 115 6.44 6.40 3.10
N TRP A 116 7.34 7.00 3.85
CA TRP A 116 8.33 6.31 4.66
C TRP A 116 8.82 7.23 5.78
N ASP A 117 8.93 6.67 6.97
CA ASP A 117 9.52 7.33 8.12
C ASP A 117 10.37 6.29 8.88
N PRO A 118 11.55 6.64 9.41
CA PRO A 118 12.38 5.72 10.18
C PRO A 118 11.62 5.03 11.34
N ALA A 119 10.65 5.71 11.95
CA ALA A 119 9.83 5.16 13.03
C ALA A 119 8.81 4.09 12.57
N MET A 120 8.66 3.86 11.26
CA MET A 120 7.88 2.73 10.72
C MET A 120 8.62 1.41 10.83
N ILE A 121 9.95 1.43 10.96
CA ILE A 121 10.76 0.21 11.10
C ILE A 121 10.31 -0.54 12.35
N ASN A 122 9.89 -1.80 12.17
CA ASN A 122 9.38 -2.65 13.24
C ASN A 122 8.14 -2.06 13.96
N LYS A 123 7.39 -1.15 13.33
CA LYS A 123 6.21 -0.57 13.98
C LYS A 123 5.03 -1.53 13.94
N TRP A 124 4.77 -2.11 12.77
CA TRP A 124 3.64 -3.00 12.49
C TRP A 124 4.13 -4.38 12.09
N GLY A 125 3.27 -5.39 12.23
CA GLY A 125 3.53 -6.72 11.68
C GLY A 125 4.63 -7.52 12.38
N ARG A 126 5.04 -7.15 13.61
CA ARG A 126 6.16 -7.82 14.32
C ARG A 126 5.79 -9.15 14.97
N ARG A 127 4.60 -9.22 15.56
CA ARG A 127 4.13 -10.39 16.32
C ARG A 127 3.27 -11.29 15.46
N GLU A 128 2.39 -10.65 14.70
CA GLU A 128 1.45 -11.25 13.77
C GLU A 128 1.25 -10.29 12.59
N PRO A 129 0.81 -10.79 11.42
CA PRO A 129 0.49 -9.95 10.27
C PRO A 129 -0.55 -8.89 10.64
N GLU A 130 -0.32 -7.65 10.21
CA GLU A 130 -1.20 -6.52 10.48
C GLU A 130 -1.61 -5.85 9.17
N GLU A 131 -2.91 -5.63 8.95
CA GLU A 131 -3.40 -4.95 7.75
C GLU A 131 -3.57 -3.46 7.98
N LEU A 132 -2.80 -2.65 7.26
CA LEU A 132 -2.94 -1.20 7.21
C LEU A 132 -3.89 -0.79 6.08
N SER A 133 -4.72 0.21 6.37
CA SER A 133 -5.61 0.84 5.41
C SER A 133 -5.04 2.18 4.93
N PHE A 134 -4.81 2.31 3.63
CA PHE A 134 -4.38 3.54 2.97
C PHE A 134 -5.59 4.21 2.35
N ARG A 135 -6.04 5.30 2.97
CA ARG A 135 -7.19 6.08 2.50
C ARG A 135 -6.70 7.20 1.59
N PHE A 136 -6.95 7.03 0.29
CA PHE A 136 -6.73 8.03 -0.74
C PHE A 136 -7.95 8.95 -0.81
N THR A 137 -7.72 10.26 -0.80
CA THR A 137 -8.76 11.29 -0.90
C THR A 137 -8.42 12.26 -2.02
N ALA A 138 -9.26 12.32 -3.05
CA ALA A 138 -9.23 13.38 -4.06
C ALA A 138 -10.16 14.51 -3.63
N TYR A 139 -9.66 15.74 -3.71
CA TYR A 139 -10.39 16.97 -3.41
C TYR A 139 -10.64 17.70 -4.72
N TYR A 140 -11.91 18.00 -4.97
CA TYR A 140 -12.38 18.68 -6.18
C TYR A 140 -12.89 20.09 -5.83
N PRO A 141 -13.08 20.95 -6.84
CA PRO A 141 -13.72 22.24 -6.65
C PRO A 141 -15.07 22.11 -5.90
N GLU A 142 -15.48 23.20 -5.25
CA GLU A 142 -16.73 23.26 -4.48
C GLU A 142 -16.81 22.30 -3.28
N GLY A 143 -15.66 21.76 -2.85
CA GLY A 143 -15.54 20.93 -1.64
C GLY A 143 -15.97 19.48 -1.83
N VAL A 144 -16.18 19.03 -3.07
CA VAL A 144 -16.48 17.63 -3.36
C VAL A 144 -15.24 16.77 -3.09
N THR A 145 -15.42 15.63 -2.40
CA THR A 145 -14.34 14.67 -2.16
C THR A 145 -14.71 13.27 -2.60
N LYS A 146 -13.75 12.55 -3.17
CA LYS A 146 -13.87 11.11 -3.45
C LYS A 146 -12.80 10.35 -2.69
N ILE A 147 -13.17 9.16 -2.21
CA ILE A 147 -12.33 8.35 -1.35
C ILE A 147 -12.17 6.95 -1.94
N HIS A 148 -10.95 6.43 -1.89
CA HIS A 148 -10.65 5.02 -2.15
C HIS A 148 -9.74 4.48 -1.04
N THR A 149 -9.98 3.25 -0.59
CA THR A 149 -9.13 2.60 0.41
C THR A 149 -8.43 1.40 -0.20
N ALA A 150 -7.11 1.34 -0.05
CA ALA A 150 -6.30 0.19 -0.41
C ALA A 150 -5.71 -0.44 0.85
N ALA A 151 -5.59 -1.77 0.88
CA ALA A 151 -5.05 -2.52 2.01
C ALA A 151 -3.62 -2.98 1.75
N ALA A 152 -2.77 -2.92 2.79
CA ALA A 152 -1.43 -3.47 2.79
C ALA A 152 -1.21 -4.32 4.04
N ILE A 153 -0.81 -5.57 3.86
CA ILE A 153 -0.51 -6.48 4.96
C ILE A 153 0.97 -6.32 5.31
N ILE A 154 1.26 -5.97 6.56
CA ILE A 154 2.62 -5.88 7.09
C ILE A 154 2.91 -7.16 7.86
N ASP A 155 3.90 -7.93 7.42
CA ASP A 155 4.37 -9.12 8.12
C ASP A 155 5.90 -9.20 8.10
N SER A 156 6.47 -9.13 9.30
CA SER A 156 7.88 -9.38 9.59
C SER A 156 8.05 -10.70 10.34
N GLU A 157 7.65 -11.80 9.70
CA GLU A 157 7.88 -13.20 10.12
C GLU A 157 9.33 -13.46 10.59
N ARG A 158 10.30 -12.68 10.07
CA ARG A 158 11.70 -12.61 10.53
C ARG A 158 12.20 -11.16 10.52
N ASP A 159 13.21 -10.88 11.35
CA ASP A 159 13.80 -9.54 11.49
C ASP A 159 14.19 -8.93 10.14
N TYR A 160 13.78 -7.67 9.95
CA TYR A 160 14.10 -6.78 8.82
C TYR A 160 15.57 -6.88 8.35
N TRP A 161 16.51 -7.06 9.28
CA TRP A 161 17.95 -7.13 9.04
C TRP A 161 18.43 -8.38 8.28
N GLN A 162 17.66 -9.47 8.27
CA GLN A 162 18.04 -10.67 7.52
C GLN A 162 17.85 -10.49 6.01
N PHE A 163 16.95 -9.60 5.58
CA PHE A 163 16.67 -9.37 4.16
C PHE A 163 17.76 -8.56 3.46
N HIS A 164 18.42 -7.62 4.16
CA HIS A 164 19.56 -6.87 3.61
C HIS A 164 20.83 -7.74 3.41
N ARG A 165 20.85 -8.98 3.92
CA ARG A 165 22.02 -9.88 3.83
C ARG A 165 21.80 -11.15 3.02
N LEU A 166 20.55 -11.50 2.69
CA LEU A 166 20.23 -12.78 2.05
C LEU A 166 19.64 -12.64 0.65
N TRP A 167 19.22 -11.44 0.22
CA TRP A 167 18.51 -11.20 -1.04
C TRP A 167 18.92 -9.90 -1.72
#